data_AF-A0A940R4T4-F1
#
_entry.id   AF-A0A940R4T4-F1
#
_cell.length_a   1.000
_cell.length_b   1.000
_cell.length_c   1.000
_cell.angle_alpha   90.00
_cell.angle_beta   90.00
_cell.angle_gamma   90.00
#
_symmetry.space_group_name_H-M   'P 1'
#
loop_
_entity.id
_entity.type
_entity.pdbx_description
1 polymer ?
#
loop_
_entity_poly.entity_id
_entity_poly.type
_entity_poly.pdbx_seq_one_letter_code
_entity_poly.pdbx_strand_id
1 'polypeptide(L)'
;MRALLDACRHPDEDRRIHALREVAAIFRRSGLAKSAQLYPYLRWGFQNDRFAARQLEAVHVEVSRGMRGVDAMLEEYLAGPWLSGQRRRFVADAARAAQRLAGALKREEASVFPLYLPPGQYRHVRDAAVAAA
;
A
#
# COMPACT_ATOMS: atom_id res chain seq x y z
N MET A 1 -3.82 11.10 3.12
CA MET A 1 -4.15 10.78 4.52
C MET A 1 -4.13 11.99 5.45
N ARG A 2 -3.13 12.87 5.42
CA ARG A 2 -3.11 14.06 6.29
C ARG A 2 -4.37 14.93 6.15
N ALA A 3 -4.75 15.28 4.92
CA ALA A 3 -5.99 16.02 4.63
C ALA A 3 -7.27 15.34 5.14
N LEU A 4 -7.35 14.00 5.08
CA LEU A 4 -8.48 13.23 5.62
C LEU A 4 -8.53 13.28 7.15
N LEU A 5 -7.38 13.15 7.82
CA LEU A 5 -7.29 13.26 9.28
C LEU A 5 -7.58 14.69 9.75
N ASP A 6 -7.18 15.70 8.99
CA ASP A 6 -7.54 17.10 9.27
C ASP A 6 -9.04 17.35 9.05
N ALA A 7 -9.66 16.77 8.02
CA ALA A 7 -11.11 16.81 7.80
C ALA A 7 -11.90 16.13 8.94
N CYS A 8 -11.35 15.08 9.56
CA CYS A 8 -11.95 14.44 10.74
C CYS A 8 -12.08 15.38 11.95
N ARG A 9 -11.26 16.45 12.03
CA ARG A 9 -11.32 17.45 13.11
C ARG A 9 -12.48 18.44 12.94
N HIS A 10 -13.07 18.52 11.75
CA HIS A 10 -14.20 19.38 11.46
C HIS A 10 -15.50 18.57 11.47
N PRO A 11 -16.64 19.11 11.94
CA PRO A 11 -17.93 18.40 11.92
C PRO A 11 -18.54 18.27 10.51
N ASP A 12 -17.96 18.91 9.50
CA ASP A 12 -18.42 18.94 8.12
C ASP A 12 -18.26 17.58 7.42
N GLU A 13 -19.40 16.91 7.18
CA GLU A 13 -19.46 15.59 6.52
C GLU A 13 -19.05 15.67 5.04
N ASP A 14 -19.41 16.73 4.32
CA ASP A 14 -19.09 16.89 2.90
C ASP A 14 -17.58 17.05 2.70
N ARG A 15 -16.92 17.80 3.60
CA ARG A 15 -15.46 17.93 3.59
C ARG A 15 -14.76 16.60 3.85
N ARG A 16 -15.30 15.76 4.75
CA ARG A 16 -14.77 14.41 5.03
C ARG A 16 -14.95 13.49 3.83
N ILE A 17 -16.12 13.51 3.19
CA ILE A 17 -16.40 12.73 1.97
C ILE A 17 -15.48 13.17 0.83
N HIS A 18 -15.26 14.48 0.65
CA HIS A 18 -14.35 14.99 -0.36
C HIS A 18 -12.91 14.49 -0.13
N ALA A 19 -12.39 14.65 1.09
CA ALA A 19 -11.05 14.15 1.44
C ALA A 19 -10.94 12.62 1.30
N LEU A 20 -12.03 11.88 1.58
CA LEU A 20 -12.08 10.43 1.41
C LEU A 20 -12.01 10.03 -0.07
N ARG A 21 -12.69 10.77 -0.96
CA ARG A 21 -12.62 10.56 -2.41
C ARG A 21 -11.21 10.80 -2.95
N GLU A 22 -10.54 11.85 -2.49
CA GLU A 22 -9.13 12.11 -2.86
C GLU A 22 -8.22 10.97 -2.41
N VAL A 23 -8.38 10.50 -1.16
CA VAL A 23 -7.63 9.35 -0.65
C VAL A 23 -7.91 8.11 -1.51
N ALA A 24 -9.17 7.84 -1.85
CA ALA A 24 -9.52 6.68 -2.67
C ALA A 24 -8.93 6.76 -4.08
N ALA A 25 -8.91 7.95 -4.70
CA ALA A 25 -8.31 8.15 -6.00
C ALA A 25 -6.80 7.87 -5.99
N ILE A 26 -6.08 8.40 -4.99
CA ILE A 26 -4.65 8.16 -4.82
C ILE A 26 -4.39 6.69 -4.49
N PHE A 27 -5.15 6.11 -3.56
CA PHE A 27 -5.02 4.72 -3.14
C PHE A 27 -5.17 3.76 -4.31
N ARG A 28 -6.24 3.91 -5.11
CA ARG A 28 -6.48 3.06 -6.29
C ARG A 28 -5.41 3.24 -7.36
N ARG A 29 -4.98 4.48 -7.64
CA ARG A 29 -3.90 4.75 -8.61
C ARG A 29 -2.58 4.12 -8.20
N SER A 30 -2.19 4.30 -6.94
CA SER A 30 -0.96 3.71 -6.39
C SER A 30 -1.05 2.19 -6.32
N GLY A 31 -2.20 1.64 -5.93
CA GLY A 31 -2.46 0.20 -5.93
C GLY A 31 -2.30 -0.41 -7.32
N LEU A 32 -2.90 0.21 -8.34
CA LEU A 32 -2.79 -0.21 -9.74
C LEU A 32 -1.35 -0.12 -10.24
N ALA A 33 -0.64 0.99 -9.99
CA ALA A 33 0.76 1.12 -10.39
C ALA A 33 1.63 0.02 -9.76
N LYS A 34 1.39 -0.31 -8.48
CA LYS A 34 2.13 -1.37 -7.79
C LYS A 34 1.80 -2.76 -8.33
N SER A 35 0.51 -3.08 -8.51
CA SER A 35 0.08 -4.42 -8.92
C SER A 35 0.32 -4.71 -10.40
N ALA A 36 0.20 -3.71 -11.28
CA ALA A 36 0.35 -3.88 -12.72
C ALA A 36 1.81 -3.71 -13.20
N GLN A 37 2.61 -2.90 -12.51
CA GLN A 37 3.98 -2.58 -12.95
C GLN A 37 5.04 -3.01 -11.93
N LEU A 38 5.01 -2.44 -10.72
CA LEU A 38 6.14 -2.61 -9.77
C LEU A 38 6.35 -4.07 -9.34
N TYR A 39 5.32 -4.74 -8.82
CA TYR A 39 5.48 -6.11 -8.32
C TYR A 39 5.75 -7.13 -9.43
N PRO A 40 5.08 -7.11 -10.60
CA PRO A 40 5.45 -7.99 -11.72
C PRO A 40 6.90 -7.81 -12.16
N TYR A 41 7.36 -6.55 -12.23
CA TYR A 41 8.72 -6.22 -12.60
C TYR A 41 9.75 -6.75 -11.58
N LEU A 42 9.48 -6.58 -10.28
CA LEU A 42 10.32 -7.13 -9.22
C LEU A 42 10.33 -8.66 -9.21
N ARG A 43 9.18 -9.31 -9.44
CA ARG A 43 9.10 -10.78 -9.57
C ARG A 43 9.97 -11.28 -10.71
N TRP A 44 9.94 -10.60 -11.86
CA TRP A 44 10.82 -10.94 -12.98
C TRP A 44 12.30 -10.74 -12.62
N GLY A 45 12.65 -9.61 -11.99
CA GLY A 45 14.01 -9.32 -11.55
C GLY A 45 14.58 -10.35 -10.56
N PHE A 46 13.72 -10.91 -9.68
CA PHE A 46 14.12 -11.91 -8.70
C PHE A 46 13.88 -13.37 -9.14
N GLN A 47 13.52 -13.64 -10.39
CA GLN A 47 13.15 -14.98 -10.85
C GLN A 47 14.22 -16.05 -10.56
N ASN A 48 15.49 -15.64 -10.44
CA ASN A 48 16.63 -16.51 -10.14
C ASN A 48 17.20 -16.34 -8.72
N ASP A 49 16.63 -15.45 -7.91
CA ASP A 49 16.98 -15.27 -6.50
C ASP A 49 15.81 -15.74 -5.63
N ARG A 50 15.86 -17.00 -5.20
CA ARG A 50 14.81 -17.61 -4.39
C ARG A 50 14.59 -16.90 -3.06
N PHE A 51 15.61 -16.26 -2.49
CA PHE A 51 15.49 -15.55 -1.23
C PHE A 51 14.77 -14.22 -1.43
N ALA A 52 15.21 -13.41 -2.39
CA ALA A 52 14.55 -12.15 -2.74
C ALA A 52 13.11 -12.37 -3.22
N ALA A 53 12.85 -13.40 -4.03
CA ALA A 53 11.51 -13.75 -4.48
C ALA A 53 10.58 -14.15 -3.31
N ARG A 54 11.08 -14.93 -2.34
CA ARG A 54 10.31 -15.29 -1.14
C ARG A 54 10.02 -14.07 -0.25
N GLN A 55 11.01 -13.19 -0.07
CA GLN A 55 10.80 -11.95 0.68
C GLN A 55 9.76 -11.05 0.00
N LEU A 56 9.85 -10.88 -1.32
CA LEU A 56 8.88 -10.11 -2.10
C LEU A 56 7.46 -10.67 -1.92
N GLU A 57 7.29 -11.98 -2.04
CA GLU A 57 5.97 -12.61 -1.91
C GLU A 57 5.41 -12.49 -0.49
N ALA A 58 6.25 -12.69 0.54
CA ALA A 58 5.83 -12.51 1.93
C ALA A 58 5.35 -11.08 2.20
N VAL A 59 6.11 -10.08 1.76
CA VAL A 59 5.73 -8.66 1.90
C VAL A 59 4.48 -8.36 1.09
N HIS A 60 4.38 -8.86 -0.14
CA HIS A 60 3.22 -8.64 -0.99
C HIS A 60 1.93 -9.18 -0.35
N VAL A 61 1.96 -10.37 0.25
CA VAL A 61 0.82 -10.95 0.96
C VAL A 61 0.42 -10.10 2.17
N GLU A 62 1.38 -9.68 2.98
CA GLU A 62 1.12 -8.82 4.16
C GLU A 62 0.54 -7.47 3.77
N VAL A 63 1.16 -6.79 2.81
CA VAL A 63 0.71 -5.50 2.28
C VAL A 63 -0.69 -5.64 1.71
N SER A 64 -0.96 -6.65 0.88
CA SER A 64 -2.28 -6.88 0.28
C SER A 64 -3.35 -7.14 1.34
N ARG A 65 -3.04 -7.84 2.43
CA ARG A 65 -3.96 -8.01 3.57
C ARG A 65 -4.27 -6.66 4.22
N GLY A 66 -3.25 -5.83 4.46
CA GLY A 66 -3.43 -4.49 5.03
C GLY A 66 -4.25 -3.57 4.12
N MET A 67 -3.99 -3.61 2.82
CA MET A 67 -4.66 -2.77 1.81
C MET A 67 -6.14 -3.13 1.65
N ARG A 68 -6.52 -4.41 1.74
CA ARG A 68 -7.94 -4.82 1.76
C ARG A 68 -8.73 -4.14 2.90
N GLY A 69 -8.09 -3.94 4.05
CA GLY A 69 -8.71 -3.25 5.17
C GLY A 69 -8.84 -1.74 4.97
N VAL A 70 -8.07 -1.13 4.06
CA VAL A 70 -8.26 0.26 3.63
C VAL A 70 -9.36 0.32 2.58
N ASP A 71 -9.34 -0.59 1.61
CA ASP A 71 -10.33 -0.66 0.53
C ASP A 71 -11.75 -0.87 1.06
N ALA A 72 -11.95 -1.82 2.00
CA ALA A 72 -13.25 -2.04 2.64
C ALA A 72 -13.78 -0.78 3.36
N MET A 73 -12.90 0.01 3.97
CA MET A 73 -13.28 1.28 4.60
C MET A 73 -13.69 2.30 3.53
N LEU A 74 -12.94 2.42 2.44
CA LEU A 74 -13.29 3.31 1.33
C LEU A 74 -14.63 2.92 0.70
N GLU A 75 -14.87 1.63 0.46
CA GLU A 75 -16.14 1.12 -0.06
C GLU A 75 -17.30 1.47 0.86
N GLU A 76 -17.16 1.19 2.16
CA GLU A 76 -18.22 1.43 3.15
C GLU A 76 -18.65 2.90 3.21
N TYR A 77 -17.68 3.83 3.22
CA TYR A 77 -17.95 5.26 3.42
C TYR A 77 -18.14 6.05 2.11
N LEU A 78 -17.87 5.45 0.94
CA LEU A 78 -18.15 6.06 -0.36
C LEU A 78 -19.38 5.48 -1.08
N ALA A 79 -19.96 4.38 -0.58
CA ALA A 79 -21.12 3.73 -1.19
C ALA A 79 -22.41 4.58 -1.14
N GLY A 80 -22.53 5.51 -0.20
CA GLY A 80 -23.73 6.33 -0.06
C GLY A 80 -23.75 7.20 1.19
N PRO A 81 -24.91 7.78 1.52
CA PRO A 81 -25.09 8.59 2.72
C PRO A 81 -24.77 7.81 3.99
N TRP A 82 -24.12 8.46 4.95
CA TRP A 82 -23.70 7.78 6.18
C TRP A 82 -24.89 7.54 7.11
N LEU A 83 -24.92 6.38 7.75
CA LEU A 83 -25.80 6.09 8.87
C LEU A 83 -25.24 6.67 10.17
N SER A 84 -26.08 6.83 11.19
CA SER A 84 -25.65 7.36 12.50
C SER A 84 -24.50 6.55 13.12
N GLY A 85 -24.50 5.22 12.96
CA GLY A 85 -23.42 4.35 13.41
C GLY A 85 -22.10 4.57 12.64
N GLN A 86 -22.18 4.77 11.32
CA GLN A 86 -21.04 5.10 10.46
C GLN A 86 -20.40 6.43 10.86
N ARG A 87 -21.22 7.48 11.07
CA ARG A 87 -20.73 8.80 11.52
C ARG A 87 -19.90 8.72 12.81
N ARG A 88 -20.37 7.94 13.79
CA ARG A 88 -19.69 7.79 15.09
C ARG A 88 -18.36 7.06 14.97
N ARG A 89 -18.29 6.03 14.11
CA ARG A 89 -17.10 5.17 13.98
C ARG A 89 -16.09 5.65 12.93
N PHE A 90 -16.50 6.56 12.03
CA PHE A 90 -15.69 7.04 10.90
C PHE A 90 -14.28 7.47 11.27
N VAL A 91 -14.11 8.29 12.30
CA VAL A 91 -12.78 8.81 12.69
C VAL A 91 -11.86 7.66 13.13
N ALA A 92 -12.39 6.71 13.90
CA ALA A 92 -11.65 5.53 14.33
C ALA A 92 -11.28 4.63 13.13
N ASP A 93 -12.20 4.45 12.18
CA ASP A 93 -11.94 3.70 10.94
C ASP A 93 -10.88 4.37 10.06
N ALA A 94 -10.96 5.69 9.89
CA ALA A 94 -9.99 6.47 9.15
C ALA A 94 -8.60 6.39 9.78
N ALA A 95 -8.51 6.44 11.12
CA ALA A 95 -7.25 6.27 11.84
C ALA A 95 -6.68 4.85 11.66
N ARG A 96 -7.51 3.81 11.78
CA ARG A 96 -7.11 2.41 11.53
C ARG A 96 -6.63 2.21 10.09
N ALA A 97 -7.32 2.77 9.11
CA ALA A 97 -6.91 2.74 7.71
C ALA A 97 -5.57 3.46 7.50
N ALA A 98 -5.36 4.62 8.13
CA ALA A 98 -4.08 5.34 8.10
C ALA A 98 -2.93 4.49 8.65
N GLN A 99 -3.15 3.81 9.79
CA GLN A 99 -2.16 2.95 10.41
C GLN A 99 -1.81 1.74 9.54
N ARG A 100 -2.82 1.09 8.93
CA ARG A 100 -2.62 0.00 7.97
C ARG A 100 -1.79 0.44 6.77
N LEU A 101 -2.12 1.61 6.20
CA LEU A 101 -1.37 2.18 5.08
C LEU A 101 0.08 2.49 5.46
N ALA A 102 0.29 3.14 6.61
CA ALA A 102 1.62 3.45 7.10
C ALA A 102 2.45 2.19 7.39
N GLY A 103 1.84 1.15 7.97
CA GLY A 103 2.49 -0.13 8.21
C GLY A 103 2.90 -0.84 6.92
N ALA A 104 2.02 -0.83 5.91
CA ALA A 104 2.33 -1.39 4.59
C ALA A 104 3.51 -0.66 3.93
N LEU A 105 3.50 0.68 3.93
CA LEU A 105 4.59 1.48 3.36
C LEU A 105 5.92 1.20 4.06
N LYS A 106 5.94 1.19 5.40
CA LYS A 106 7.13 0.83 6.18
C LYS A 106 7.66 -0.56 5.85
N ARG A 107 6.77 -1.53 5.61
CA ARG A 107 7.15 -2.89 5.22
C ARG A 107 7.84 -2.91 3.86
N GLU A 108 7.26 -2.20 2.89
CA GLU A 108 7.84 -2.09 1.55
C GLU A 108 9.19 -1.36 1.59
N GLU A 109 9.29 -0.27 2.35
CA GLU A 109 10.53 0.49 2.55
C GLU A 109 11.64 -0.34 3.21
N ALA A 110 11.29 -1.17 4.19
CA ALA A 110 12.27 -1.98 4.91
C ALA A 110 12.72 -3.23 4.15
N SER A 111 11.89 -3.76 3.24
CA SER A 111 12.14 -5.08 2.65
C SER A 111 12.17 -5.10 1.13
N VAL A 112 11.30 -4.35 0.44
CA VAL A 112 11.15 -4.43 -1.02
C VAL A 112 11.99 -3.37 -1.72
N PHE A 113 11.97 -2.13 -1.23
CA PHE A 113 12.72 -1.03 -1.86
C PHE A 113 14.25 -1.19 -1.80
N PRO A 114 14.87 -1.77 -0.76
CA PRO A 114 16.31 -2.04 -0.77
C PRO A 114 16.73 -3.06 -1.83
N LEU A 115 15.79 -3.87 -2.31
CA LEU A 115 16.01 -4.85 -3.38
C LEU A 115 15.71 -4.27 -4.78
N TYR A 116 15.20 -3.04 -4.86
CA TYR A 116 14.89 -2.39 -6.12
C TYR A 116 16.18 -1.95 -6.83
N LEU A 117 16.31 -2.37 -8.09
CA LEU A 117 17.39 -1.98 -8.99
C LEU A 117 16.80 -1.49 -10.32
N PRO A 118 17.47 -0.56 -11.01
CA PRO A 118 17.10 -0.17 -12.37
C PRO A 118 17.01 -1.38 -13.34
N PRO A 119 16.21 -1.28 -14.42
CA PRO A 119 16.14 -2.31 -15.45
C PRO A 119 17.50 -2.75 -15.98
N GLY A 120 17.69 -4.06 -16.06
CA GLY A 120 18.95 -4.68 -16.48
C GLY A 120 20.05 -4.75 -15.41
N GLN A 121 19.80 -4.23 -14.19
CA GLN A 121 20.80 -4.27 -13.11
C GLN A 121 20.57 -5.40 -12.10
N TYR A 122 19.48 -6.15 -12.21
CA TYR A 122 19.29 -7.37 -11.43
C TYR A 122 20.30 -8.42 -11.88
N ARG A 123 21.34 -8.63 -11.07
CA ARG A 123 22.34 -9.68 -11.27
C ARG A 123 22.02 -10.87 -10.38
N HIS A 124 22.41 -12.07 -10.82
CA HIS A 124 22.41 -13.23 -9.96
C HIS A 124 23.43 -12.99 -8.85
N VAL A 125 23.02 -13.09 -7.58
CA VAL A 125 23.95 -13.00 -6.43
C VAL A 125 25.04 -14.09 -6.50
N ARG A 126 24.81 -15.16 -7.27
CA ARG A 126 25.79 -16.21 -7.55
C ARG A 126 26.99 -15.75 -8.37
N ASP A 127 26.82 -14.77 -9.26
CA ASP A 127 27.90 -14.32 -10.16
C ASP A 127 28.87 -13.36 -9.46
N ALA A 128 28.41 -12.67 -8.41
CA ALA A 128 29.28 -11.83 -7.57
C ALA A 128 30.27 -12.65 -6.73
N ALA A 129 29.90 -13.88 -6.34
CA ALA A 129 30.76 -14.78 -5.60
C ALA A 129 31.79 -15.50 -6.49
N VAL A 130 31.52 -15.66 -7.78
CA VAL A 130 32.45 -16.26 -8.76
C VAL A 130 33.38 -15.21 -9.36
N ALA A 131 32.96 -13.94 -9.44
CA ALA A 131 33.84 -12.85 -9.89
C ALA A 131 34.85 -12.39 -8.81
N ALA A 132 34.67 -12.83 -7.56
CA ALA A 132 35.54 -12.51 -6.42
C ALA A 132 36.36 -13.72 -5.92
N ALA A 133 36.29 -14.86 -6.61
CA ALA A 133 37.05 -16.08 -6.35
C ALA A 133 38.03 -16.34 -7.51
#